data_AF-A0A4R1JLU0-F1
#
_entry.id   AF-A0A4R1JLU0-F1
#
_cell.length_a   1.000
_cell.length_b   1.000
_cell.length_c   1.000
_cell.angle_alpha   90.00
_cell.angle_beta   90.00
_cell.angle_gamma   90.00
#
_symmetry.space_group_name_H-M   'P 1'
#
loop_
_entity.id
_entity.type
_entity.pdbx_description
1 polymer ?
#
loop_
_entity_poly.entity_id
_entity_poly.type
_entity_poly.pdbx_seq_one_letter_code
_entity_poly.pdbx_strand_id
1 'polypeptide(L)'
;MDFRAWRIYRGYTKRQLAHLCKVSTRCIRNIEKEQKASADLTTKLYSILSIPPDSPYPPAFRNEQKRQNDVTKINEIGHWFRRIAYLMIVILLIFLFKNWFITFINLFK
;
A
#
# COMPACT_ATOMS: atom_id res chain seq x y z
N MET A 1 11.70 1.22 4.42
CA MET A 1 11.97 0.24 5.50
C MET A 1 11.14 0.65 6.71
N ASP A 2 10.09 -0.08 7.06
CA ASP A 2 9.25 0.24 8.24
C ASP A 2 9.99 -0.07 9.55
N PHE A 3 10.55 0.97 10.17
CA PHE A 3 11.35 0.88 11.39
C PHE A 3 10.59 0.24 12.57
N ARG A 4 9.28 0.50 12.66
CA ARG A 4 8.40 -0.06 13.71
C ARG A 4 8.31 -1.58 13.64
N ALA A 5 8.10 -2.11 12.43
CA ALA A 5 7.98 -3.55 12.18
C ALA A 5 9.28 -4.28 12.52
N TRP A 6 10.41 -3.75 12.06
CA TRP A 6 11.73 -4.28 12.35
C TRP A 6 12.01 -4.32 13.87
N ARG A 7 11.68 -3.25 14.60
CA ARG A 7 11.85 -3.19 16.06
C ARG A 7 11.03 -4.25 16.78
N ILE A 8 9.77 -4.42 16.40
CA ILE A 8 8.86 -5.42 16.98
C ILE A 8 9.41 -6.82 16.76
N TYR A 9 9.85 -7.12 15.53
CA TYR A 9 10.41 -8.44 15.19
C TYR A 9 11.65 -8.79 16.03
N ARG A 10 12.54 -7.82 16.26
CA ARG A 10 13.73 -8.02 17.09
C ARG A 10 13.45 -8.03 18.59
N GLY A 11 12.19 -7.84 19.01
CA GLY A 11 11.81 -7.85 20.43
C GLY A 11 12.30 -6.63 21.22
N TYR A 12 12.80 -5.59 20.55
CA TYR A 12 13.30 -4.40 21.26
C TYR A 12 12.16 -3.47 21.66
N THR A 13 12.14 -3.05 22.92
CA THR A 13 11.28 -1.93 23.33
C THR A 13 11.85 -0.61 22.82
N LYS A 14 11.00 0.42 22.68
CA LYS A 14 11.47 1.76 22.28
C LYS A 14 12.50 2.34 23.25
N ARG A 15 12.40 1.98 24.53
CA ARG A 15 13.34 2.39 25.59
C ARG A 15 14.71 1.73 25.42
N GLN A 16 14.73 0.42 25.18
CA GLN A 16 15.98 -0.31 24.92
C GLN A 16 16.67 0.22 23.67
N LEU A 17 15.91 0.46 22.59
CA LEU A 17 16.47 1.01 21.36
C LEU A 17 17.01 2.44 21.54
N ALA A 18 16.27 3.28 22.25
CA ALA A 18 16.70 4.63 22.60
C ALA A 18 18.00 4.62 23.42
N HIS A 19 18.10 3.72 24.39
CA HIS A 19 19.30 3.53 25.20
C HIS A 19 20.49 3.06 24.36
N LEU A 20 20.32 2.03 23.54
CA LEU A 20 21.36 1.50 22.65
C LEU A 20 21.86 2.57 21.67
N CYS A 21 20.95 3.34 21.09
CA CYS A 21 21.28 4.38 20.12
C CYS A 21 21.68 5.73 20.76
N LYS A 22 21.69 5.82 22.10
CA LYS A 22 21.96 7.06 22.85
C LYS A 22 21.09 8.25 22.39
N VAL A 23 19.81 8.00 22.14
CA VAL A 23 18.83 9.02 21.75
C VAL A 23 17.62 9.00 22.67
N SER A 24 16.77 10.02 22.57
CA SER A 24 15.51 10.03 23.34
C SER A 24 14.50 9.02 22.78
N THR A 25 13.63 8.48 23.64
CA THR A 25 12.50 7.64 23.22
C THR A 25 11.52 8.39 22.32
N ARG A 26 11.46 9.72 22.42
CA ARG A 26 10.69 10.58 21.52
C ARG A 26 11.26 10.54 20.11
N CYS A 27 12.58 10.55 19.95
CA CYS A 27 13.23 10.40 18.65
C CYS A 27 12.84 9.07 17.98
N ILE A 28 12.96 7.95 18.70
CA ILE A 28 12.52 6.62 18.23
C ILE A 28 11.05 6.61 17.81
N ARG A 29 10.18 7.30 18.55
CA ARG A 29 8.75 7.42 18.22
C ARG A 29 8.50 8.25 16.95
N ASN A 30 9.24 9.34 16.76
CA ASN A 30 9.12 10.18 15.57
C ASN A 30 9.57 9.40 14.32
N ILE A 31 10.64 8.63 14.41
CA ILE A 31 11.12 7.77 13.31
C ILE A 31 10.08 6.70 12.93
N GLU A 32 9.45 6.06 13.93
CA GLU A 32 8.35 5.12 13.67
C GLU A 32 7.15 5.79 12.99
N LYS A 33 6.88 7.05 13.33
CA LYS A 33 5.71 7.81 12.82
C LYS A 33 5.96 8.34 11.41
N GLU A 34 7.15 8.85 11.14
CA GLU A 34 7.51 9.49 9.87
C GLU A 34 7.99 8.48 8.82
N GLN A 35 8.25 7.22 9.22
CA GLN A 35 8.81 6.16 8.37
C GLN A 35 10.13 6.55 7.66
N LYS A 36 10.73 7.66 8.07
CA LYS A 36 11.99 8.22 7.58
C LYS A 36 12.91 8.37 8.78
N ALA A 37 13.85 7.44 8.92
CA ALA A 37 15.00 7.65 9.77
C ALA A 37 15.99 8.54 9.01
N SER A 38 16.64 9.49 9.70
CA SER A 38 17.83 10.14 9.15
C SER A 38 18.87 9.07 8.81
N ALA A 39 19.58 9.23 7.69
CA ALA A 39 20.59 8.28 7.23
C ALA A 39 21.64 8.02 8.34
N ASP A 40 22.03 9.06 9.09
CA ASP A 40 23.00 8.97 10.19
C ASP A 40 22.53 8.06 11.34
N LEU A 41 21.23 8.11 11.67
CA LEU A 41 20.67 7.29 12.74
C LEU A 41 20.52 5.83 12.31
N THR A 42 20.14 5.63 11.05
CA THR A 42 20.07 4.32 10.41
C THR A 42 21.43 3.64 10.48
N THR A 43 22.49 4.33 10.04
CA THR A 43 23.87 3.84 10.09
C THR A 43 24.33 3.53 11.53
N LYS A 44 24.01 4.40 12.50
CA LYS A 44 24.29 4.13 13.92
C LYS A 44 23.58 2.87 14.42
N LEU A 45 22.30 2.70 14.10
CA LEU A 45 21.53 1.50 14.45
C LEU A 45 22.15 0.23 13.86
N TYR A 46 22.51 0.24 12.57
CA TYR A 46 23.15 -0.90 11.91
C TYR A 46 24.51 -1.23 12.53
N SER A 47 25.32 -0.21 12.85
CA SER A 47 26.64 -0.40 13.47
C SER A 47 26.56 -0.94 14.90
N ILE A 48 25.67 -0.41 15.74
CA ILE A 48 25.53 -0.79 17.16
C ILE A 48 24.93 -2.19 17.31
N LEU A 49 24.03 -2.55 16.39
CA LEU A 49 23.36 -3.85 16.42
C LEU A 49 24.10 -4.93 15.62
N SER A 50 25.27 -4.59 15.05
CA SER A 50 26.08 -5.46 14.18
C SER A 50 25.23 -6.14 13.10
N ILE A 51 24.29 -5.39 12.52
CA ILE A 51 23.39 -5.91 11.49
C ILE A 51 24.10 -5.71 10.16
N PRO A 52 24.42 -6.78 9.40
CA PRO A 52 24.91 -6.59 8.04
C PRO A 52 23.84 -5.82 7.25
N PRO A 53 24.21 -4.82 6.44
CA PRO A 53 23.26 -4.02 5.66
C PRO A 53 22.35 -4.88 4.78
N ASP A 54 22.80 -6.10 4.45
CA ASP A 54 22.08 -7.11 3.68
C ASP A 54 21.35 -8.17 4.52
N SER A 55 21.20 -7.98 5.84
CA SER A 55 20.50 -8.94 6.71
C SER A 55 19.07 -9.15 6.21
N PRO A 56 18.71 -10.35 5.74
CA PRO A 56 17.41 -10.58 5.13
C PRO A 56 16.33 -10.49 6.20
N TYR A 57 15.28 -9.74 5.86
CA TYR A 57 14.03 -9.70 6.62
C TYR A 57 13.52 -11.11 6.95
N PRO A 58 12.81 -11.31 8.07
CA PRO A 58 12.06 -12.53 8.27
C PRO A 58 11.07 -12.75 7.12
N PRO A 59 10.91 -14.01 6.65
CA PRO A 59 10.06 -14.34 5.50
C PRO A 59 8.59 -13.91 5.67
N ALA A 60 8.13 -13.65 6.89
CA ALA A 60 6.78 -13.20 7.22
C ALA A 60 6.37 -11.89 6.51
N PHE A 61 7.29 -10.94 6.32
CA PHE A 61 6.99 -9.66 5.64
C PHE A 61 6.91 -9.79 4.12
N ARG A 62 7.68 -10.70 3.51
CA ARG A 62 7.50 -11.03 2.08
C ARG A 62 6.09 -11.56 1.83
N ASN A 63 5.53 -12.30 2.78
CA ASN A 63 4.17 -12.83 2.67
C ASN A 63 3.09 -11.76 2.88
N GLU A 64 3.31 -10.78 3.77
CA GLU A 64 2.38 -9.65 3.93
C GLU A 64 2.42 -8.68 2.76
N GLN A 65 3.59 -8.32 2.24
CA GLN A 65 3.71 -7.50 1.03
C GLN A 65 3.16 -8.23 -0.21
N LYS A 66 3.40 -9.55 -0.33
CA LYS A 66 2.82 -10.35 -1.40
C LYS A 66 1.31 -10.40 -1.28
N ARG A 67 0.76 -10.64 -0.09
CA ARG A 67 -0.68 -10.57 0.17
C ARG A 67 -1.27 -9.20 -0.15
N GLN A 68 -0.60 -8.11 0.23
CA GLN A 68 -1.06 -6.77 -0.11
C GLN A 68 -1.06 -6.57 -1.62
N ASN A 69 0.02 -6.90 -2.33
CA ASN A 69 0.06 -6.82 -3.80
C ASN A 69 -1.02 -7.68 -4.48
N ASP A 70 -1.30 -8.86 -3.95
CA ASP A 70 -2.37 -9.74 -4.46
C ASP A 70 -3.75 -9.09 -4.26
N VAL A 71 -4.00 -8.48 -3.09
CA VAL A 71 -5.23 -7.73 -2.82
C VAL A 71 -5.35 -6.48 -3.70
N THR A 72 -4.28 -5.73 -3.93
CA THR A 72 -4.30 -4.56 -4.82
C THR A 72 -4.60 -4.96 -6.26
N LYS A 73 -3.99 -6.05 -6.76
CA LYS A 73 -4.28 -6.60 -8.09
C LYS A 73 -5.74 -7.01 -8.25
N ILE A 74 -6.32 -7.65 -7.23
CA ILE A 74 -7.74 -8.02 -7.23
C ILE A 74 -8.63 -6.77 -7.30
N ASN A 75 -8.29 -5.72 -6.54
CA ASN A 75 -9.05 -4.47 -6.54
C ASN A 75 -8.95 -3.72 -7.88
N GLU A 76 -7.77 -3.77 -8.53
CA GLU A 76 -7.54 -3.22 -9.86
C GLU A 76 -8.36 -3.96 -10.94
N ILE A 77 -8.46 -5.29 -10.86
CA ILE A 77 -9.31 -6.11 -11.74
C ILE A 77 -10.80 -5.75 -11.56
N GLY A 78 -11.26 -5.58 -10.31
CA GLY A 78 -12.64 -5.18 -10.03
C GLY A 78 -12.99 -3.80 -10.59
N HIS A 79 -12.08 -2.83 -10.47
CA HIS A 79 -12.24 -1.50 -11.05
C HIS A 79 -12.29 -1.54 -12.59
N TRP A 80 -11.46 -2.38 -13.21
CA TRP A 80 -11.48 -2.58 -14.67
C TRP A 80 -12.81 -3.18 -15.16
N PHE A 81 -13.34 -4.19 -14.45
CA PHE A 81 -14.65 -4.79 -14.79
C PHE A 81 -15.79 -3.77 -14.73
N ARG A 82 -15.76 -2.86 -13.73
CA ARG A 82 -16.75 -1.79 -13.59
C ARG A 82 -16.74 -0.84 -14.80
N ARG A 83 -15.56 -0.50 -15.33
CA ARG A 83 -15.44 0.32 -16.55
C ARG A 83 -16.07 -0.34 -17.77
N ILE A 84 -15.88 -1.65 -17.95
CA ILE A 84 -16.50 -2.39 -19.05
C ILE A 84 -18.04 -2.43 -18.92
N ALA A 85 -18.55 -2.65 -17.71
CA ALA A 85 -19.99 -2.67 -17.46
C ALA A 85 -20.65 -1.32 -17.79
N TYR A 86 -20.04 -0.20 -17.38
CA TYR A 86 -20.53 1.13 -17.77
C TYR A 86 -20.54 1.33 -19.29
N LEU A 87 -19.51 0.84 -19.98
CA LEU A 87 -19.43 0.95 -21.44
C LEU A 87 -20.57 0.17 -22.13
N MET A 88 -20.87 -1.06 -21.67
CA MET A 88 -22.01 -1.85 -22.15
C MET A 88 -23.35 -1.14 -21.92
N ILE A 89 -23.57 -0.55 -20.74
CA ILE A 89 -24.79 0.20 -20.42
C ILE A 89 -24.97 1.39 -21.36
N VAL A 90 -23.90 2.14 -21.63
CA VAL A 90 -23.94 3.29 -22.56
C VAL A 90 -24.31 2.84 -23.97
N ILE A 91 -23.71 1.75 -24.46
CA ILE A 91 -24.05 1.19 -25.77
C ILE A 91 -25.54 0.79 -25.81
N LEU A 92 -26.03 0.12 -24.78
CA LEU A 92 -27.43 -0.31 -24.69
C LEU A 92 -28.39 0.89 -24.73
N LEU A 93 -28.08 1.96 -24.00
CA LEU A 93 -28.86 3.20 -24.02
C LEU A 93 -28.90 3.81 -25.42
N ILE A 94 -27.78 3.87 -26.15
CA ILE A 94 -27.73 4.38 -27.52
C ILE A 94 -28.64 3.57 -28.45
N PHE A 95 -28.65 2.24 -28.33
CA PHE A 95 -29.55 1.38 -29.10
C PHE A 95 -31.02 1.64 -28.78
N LEU A 96 -31.38 1.79 -27.51
CA LEU A 96 -32.73 2.11 -27.09
C LEU A 96 -33.19 3.46 -27.66
N PHE A 97 -32.34 4.48 -27.55
CA PHE A 97 -32.62 5.80 -28.13
C PHE A 97 -32.82 5.73 -29.64
N LYS A 98 -32.01 4.95 -30.36
CA LYS A 98 -32.14 4.77 -31.81
C LYS A 98 -33.48 4.15 -32.19
N ASN A 99 -33.88 3.08 -31.50
CA ASN A 99 -35.15 2.41 -31.75
C ASN A 99 -36.34 3.33 -31.42
N TRP A 100 -36.29 4.00 -30.26
CA TRP A 100 -37.32 4.94 -29.84
C TRP A 100 -37.50 6.10 -30.82
N PHE A 101 -36.40 6.64 -31.36
CA PHE A 101 -36.44 7.73 -32.34
C PHE A 101 -37.12 7.32 -33.65
N ILE A 102 -36.87 6.10 -34.14
CA ILE A 102 -37.55 5.57 -35.34
C ILE A 102 -39.05 5.46 -35.10
N THR A 103 -39.46 4.92 -33.94
CA THR A 103 -40.88 4.83 -33.56
C THR A 103 -41.53 6.20 -33.46
N PHE A 104 -40.83 7.19 -32.89
CA PHE A 104 -41.32 8.56 -32.76
C PHE A 104 -41.59 9.19 -34.13
N ILE A 105 -40.66 9.11 -35.09
CA ILE A 105 -40.86 9.64 -36.44
C ILE A 105 -42.07 9.01 -37.12
N ASN A 106 -42.25 7.70 -36.98
CA ASN A 106 -43.38 6.97 -37.57
C ASN A 106 -44.75 7.38 -36.98
N LEU A 107 -44.78 7.94 -35.77
CA LEU A 107 -46.02 8.36 -35.13
C LEU A 107 -46.57 9.69 -35.71
N PHE A 108 -45.68 10.56 -36.18
CA PHE A 108 -46.04 11.89 -36.71
C PHE A 108 -46.20 11.92 -38.24
N LYS A 109 -45.99 10.78 -38.91
CA LYS A 109 -46.14 10.63 -40.36
C LYS A 109 -47.47 9.98 -40.68
#